data_AF-A0A1W9MUE8-F1
#
_entry.id   AF-A0A1W9MUE8-F1
#
_cell.length_a   1.000
_cell.length_b   1.000
_cell.length_c   1.000
_cell.angle_alpha   90.00
_cell.angle_beta   90.00
_cell.angle_gamma   90.00
#
_symmetry.space_group_name_H-M   'P 1'
#
loop_
_entity.id
_entity.type
_entity.pdbx_description
1 polymer ?
#
loop_
_entity_poly.entity_id
_entity_poly.type
_entity_poly.pdbx_seq_one_letter_code
_entity_poly.pdbx_strand_id
1 'polypeptide(L)'
;MDYLLTLVIVFKNDETKLYDCKPLLDFGIFQELKDLNYFFKAKAEHGTVVWPHEQDICPDTLYLDSKEIEEGRNSNQTLKRIAPDGATA
;
A
#
# COMPACT_ATOMS: atom_id res chain seq x y z
N MET A 1 -16.72 -0.62 7.05
CA MET A 1 -16.13 0.45 7.90
C MET A 1 -14.74 0.00 8.33
N ASP A 2 -13.87 -0.21 7.34
CA ASP A 2 -12.72 -1.11 7.47
C ASP A 2 -11.41 -0.37 7.16
N TYR A 3 -11.48 0.94 6.91
CA TYR A 3 -10.39 1.80 6.45
C TYR A 3 -9.63 2.53 7.58
N LEU A 4 -9.93 2.24 8.84
CA LEU A 4 -9.29 2.93 9.97
C LEU A 4 -7.82 2.52 10.19
N LEU A 5 -7.43 1.34 9.67
CA LEU A 5 -6.10 0.75 9.86
C LEU A 5 -5.28 0.76 8.57
N THR A 6 -5.38 1.85 7.80
CA THR A 6 -4.64 2.04 6.56
C THR A 6 -3.58 3.12 6.76
N LEU A 7 -2.33 2.81 6.42
CA LEU A 7 -1.22 3.76 6.44
C LEU A 7 -1.09 4.44 5.08
N VAL A 8 -0.93 5.76 5.10
CA VAL A 8 -0.58 6.55 3.92
C VAL A 8 0.93 6.76 3.95
N ILE A 9 1.62 6.23 2.96
CA ILE A 9 3.07 6.31 2.84
C ILE A 9 3.38 7.27 1.70
N VAL A 10 4.09 8.35 2.02
CA VAL A 10 4.58 9.30 1.03
C VAL A 10 6.06 9.01 0.80
N PHE A 11 6.37 8.56 -0.40
CA PHE A 11 7.75 8.31 -0.81
C PHE A 11 8.42 9.64 -1.18
N LYS A 12 9.76 9.64 -1.17
CA LYS A 12 10.57 10.81 -1.56
C LYS A 12 10.34 11.25 -3.01
N ASN A 13 9.72 10.40 -3.82
CA ASN A 13 9.45 10.61 -5.24
C ASN A 13 8.06 11.24 -5.50
N ASP A 14 7.45 11.87 -4.48
CA ASP A 14 6.06 12.39 -4.49
C ASP A 14 4.97 11.31 -4.71
N GLU A 15 5.35 10.05 -4.75
CA GLU A 15 4.42 8.92 -4.86
C GLU A 15 3.78 8.63 -3.50
N THR A 16 2.45 8.50 -3.49
CA THR A 16 1.69 8.14 -2.29
C THR A 16 1.09 6.75 -2.45
N LYS A 17 1.30 5.89 -1.45
CA LYS A 17 0.75 4.53 -1.41
C LYS A 17 -0.07 4.28 -0.15
N LEU A 18 -1.13 3.48 -0.27
CA LEU A 18 -1.94 2.99 0.85
C LEU A 18 -1.51 1.58 1.22
N TYR A 19 -1.14 1.41 2.48
CA TYR A 19 -0.86 0.11 3.05
C TYR A 19 -1.96 -0.29 4.02
N ASP A 20 -2.67 -1.39 3.74
CA ASP A 20 -3.71 -1.89 4.63
C ASP A 20 -3.08 -2.82 5.67
N CYS A 21 -3.21 -2.48 6.95
CA CYS A 21 -2.60 -3.28 8.02
C CYS A 21 -3.45 -4.48 8.44
N LYS A 22 -4.66 -4.69 7.89
CA LYS A 22 -5.50 -5.86 8.24
C LYS A 22 -4.79 -7.21 8.14
N PRO A 23 -4.04 -7.53 7.06
CA PRO A 23 -3.33 -8.80 6.99
C PRO A 23 -2.29 -8.95 8.10
N LEU A 24 -1.71 -7.85 8.58
CA LEU A 24 -0.79 -7.89 9.72
C LEU A 24 -1.50 -8.23 11.02
N LEU A 25 -2.75 -7.80 11.22
CA LEU A 25 -3.51 -8.09 12.45
C LEU A 25 -3.72 -9.59 12.71
N ASP A 26 -3.50 -10.43 11.71
CA ASP A 26 -3.51 -11.90 11.82
C ASP A 26 -2.21 -12.43 12.46
N PHE A 27 -1.10 -11.71 12.28
CA PHE A 27 0.17 -12.00 12.92
C PHE A 27 0.16 -11.49 14.37
N GLY A 28 0.38 -12.40 15.33
CA GLY A 28 0.15 -12.18 16.76
C GLY A 28 0.75 -10.89 17.35
N ILE A 29 1.94 -10.47 16.90
CA ILE A 29 2.61 -9.25 17.40
C ILE A 29 1.94 -7.94 16.93
N PHE A 30 1.19 -7.98 15.83
CA PHE A 30 0.54 -6.80 15.25
C PHE A 30 -0.92 -6.69 15.68
N GLN A 31 -1.41 -7.55 16.57
CA GLN A 31 -2.76 -7.44 17.13
C GLN A 31 -2.96 -6.12 17.88
N GLU A 32 -1.91 -5.53 18.42
CA GLU A 32 -1.94 -4.21 19.06
C GLU A 32 -2.25 -3.08 18.08
N LEU A 33 -1.98 -3.25 16.79
CA LEU A 33 -2.39 -2.30 15.76
C LEU A 33 -3.91 -2.21 15.62
N LYS A 34 -4.69 -3.17 16.17
CA LYS A 34 -6.17 -3.03 16.25
C LYS A 34 -6.59 -1.83 17.10
N ASP A 35 -5.75 -1.44 18.06
CA ASP A 35 -6.00 -0.27 18.88
C ASP A 35 -5.61 1.00 18.11
N LEU A 36 -6.59 1.84 17.80
CA LEU A 36 -6.36 3.06 17.03
C LEU A 36 -5.34 3.97 17.72
N ASN A 37 -5.43 4.11 19.04
CA ASN A 37 -4.53 4.97 19.80
C ASN A 37 -3.10 4.44 19.79
N TYR A 38 -2.92 3.12 19.69
CA TYR A 38 -1.62 2.51 19.44
C TYR A 38 -1.15 2.69 17.99
N PHE A 39 -2.01 2.46 17.02
CA PHE A 39 -1.73 2.60 15.60
C PHE A 39 -1.22 4.01 15.26
N PHE A 40 -1.85 5.05 15.81
CA PHE A 40 -1.42 6.45 15.64
C PHE A 40 -0.05 6.78 16.26
N LYS A 41 0.54 5.87 17.06
CA LYS A 41 1.91 6.02 17.57
C LYS A 41 2.98 5.57 16.57
N ALA A 42 2.59 5.08 15.39
CA ALA A 42 3.51 4.75 14.31
C ALA A 42 4.40 5.95 13.97
N LYS A 43 5.69 5.69 13.77
CA LYS A 43 6.68 6.72 13.41
C LYS A 43 7.54 6.22 12.27
N ALA A 44 7.87 7.08 11.32
CA ALA A 44 8.88 6.75 10.32
C ALA A 44 10.26 7.03 10.91
N GLU A 45 11.08 6.01 11.11
CA GLU A 45 12.45 6.11 11.62
C GLU A 45 13.37 5.25 10.75
N HIS A 46 14.54 5.77 10.35
CA HIS A 46 15.48 5.06 9.47
C HIS A 46 14.93 4.49 8.14
N GLY A 47 13.77 4.99 7.68
CA GLY A 47 13.10 4.46 6.48
C GLY A 47 12.20 3.25 6.74
N THR A 48 12.03 2.85 7.99
CA THR A 48 11.05 1.87 8.47
C THR A 48 9.95 2.54 9.26
N VAL A 49 8.78 1.91 9.35
CA VAL A 49 7.71 2.37 10.24
C VAL A 49 7.82 1.60 11.55
N VAL A 50 8.04 2.31 12.66
CA VAL A 50 8.26 1.74 13.99
C VAL A 50 7.16 2.15 14.97
N TRP A 51 6.85 1.27 15.90
CA TRP A 51 5.92 1.45 17.00
C TRP A 51 6.63 1.36 18.35
N PRO A 52 6.02 1.89 19.43
CA PRO A 52 6.66 1.93 20.75
C PRO A 52 6.90 0.56 21.41
N HIS A 53 6.23 -0.53 21.00
CA HIS A 53 6.51 -1.89 21.49
C HIS A 53 7.45 -2.68 20.57
N GLU A 54 8.47 -2.03 20.01
CA GLU A 54 9.50 -2.69 19.19
C GLU A 54 8.94 -3.41 17.94
N GLN A 55 7.73 -3.08 17.50
CA GLN A 55 7.24 -3.53 16.20
C GLN A 55 7.75 -2.56 15.14
N ASP A 56 8.40 -3.09 14.13
CA ASP A 56 8.78 -2.37 12.94
C ASP A 56 8.23 -3.07 11.68
N ILE A 57 7.91 -2.27 10.67
CA ILE A 57 7.56 -2.75 9.35
C ILE A 57 8.61 -2.23 8.37
N CYS A 58 9.25 -3.18 7.68
CA CYS A 58 10.18 -2.93 6.60
C CYS A 58 9.55 -2.12 5.46
N PRO A 59 10.26 -1.15 4.88
CA PRO A 59 9.79 -0.43 3.70
C PRO A 59 9.52 -1.36 2.51
N ASP A 60 10.25 -2.47 2.38
CA ASP A 60 9.97 -3.50 1.37
C ASP A 60 8.57 -4.09 1.52
N THR A 61 8.18 -4.47 2.73
CA THR A 61 6.83 -5.00 3.01
C THR A 61 5.77 -3.96 2.69
N LEU A 62 5.99 -2.73 3.15
CA LEU A 62 5.10 -1.62 2.86
C LEU A 62 5.00 -1.39 1.35
N TYR A 63 6.11 -1.42 0.61
CA TYR A 63 6.12 -1.16 -0.84
C TYR A 63 5.48 -2.30 -1.65
N LEU A 64 5.75 -3.55 -1.28
CA LEU A 64 5.26 -4.74 -1.99
C LEU A 64 3.76 -4.96 -1.83
N ASP A 65 3.22 -4.66 -0.64
CA ASP A 65 1.83 -4.95 -0.30
C ASP A 65 0.96 -3.68 -0.22
N SER A 66 1.57 -2.48 -0.30
CA SER A 66 0.83 -1.24 -0.53
C SER A 66 0.28 -1.13 -1.94
N LYS A 67 -0.88 -0.49 -2.02
CA LYS A 67 -1.50 -0.09 -3.28
C LYS A 67 -1.14 1.35 -3.58
N GLU A 68 -0.70 1.59 -4.81
CA GLU A 68 -0.54 2.95 -5.31
C GLU A 68 -1.90 3.67 -5.30
N ILE A 69 -1.96 4.85 -4.69
CA ILE A 69 -3.13 5.71 -4.84
C ILE A 69 -2.95 6.47 -6.14
N GLU A 70 -3.34 5.87 -7.25
CA GLU A 70 -3.57 6.66 -8.45
C GLU A 70 -4.83 7.50 -8.21
N GLU A 71 -4.66 8.78 -7.87
CA GLU A 71 -5.73 9.76 -8.02
C GLU A 71 -6.11 9.85 -9.51
N GLY A 72 -7.04 9.01 -9.93
CA GLY A 72 -7.83 9.21 -11.14
C GLY A 72 -7.09 9.11 -12.47
N ARG A 73 -6.09 8.23 -12.65
CA ARG A 73 -5.66 7.87 -14.01
C ARG A 73 -6.54 6.75 -14.57
N ASN A 74 -7.53 7.20 -15.31
CA ASN A 74 -8.29 6.42 -16.29
C ASN A 74 -7.32 5.63 -17.21
N SER A 75 -7.01 4.39 -16.86
CA SER A 75 -6.37 3.45 -17.79
C SER A 75 -7.47 2.73 -18.55
N ASN A 76 -7.84 3.37 -19.67
CA ASN A 76 -8.37 2.70 -20.84
C ASN A 76 -7.72 1.32 -20.98
N GLN A 77 -8.51 0.29 -20.71
CA GLN A 77 -8.17 -1.11 -20.90
C GLN A 77 -7.71 -1.28 -22.35
N THR A 78 -6.39 -1.42 -22.52
CA THR A 78 -5.69 -2.01 -23.66
C THR A 78 -6.16 -1.55 -25.05
N LEU A 79 -5.40 -0.62 -25.62
CA LEU A 79 -5.15 -0.55 -27.07
C LEU A 79 -4.73 -1.95 -27.59
N LYS A 80 -5.69 -2.80 -27.97
CA LYS A 80 -5.43 -3.87 -28.94
C LYS A 80 -5.36 -3.22 -30.33
N ARG A 81 -4.27 -2.48 -30.57
CA ARG A 81 -3.78 -2.19 -31.92
C ARG A 81 -3.19 -3.48 -32.47
N ILE A 82 -4.04 -4.29 -33.09
CA ILE A 82 -3.64 -5.18 -34.19
C ILE A 82 -4.75 -5.11 -35.25
N ALA A 83 -4.60 -4.13 -36.14
CA ALA A 83 -5.03 -4.23 -37.52
C ALA A 83 -3.75 -4.09 -38.37
N PRO A 84 -3.71 -4.48 -39.65
CA PRO A 84 -4.57 -5.41 -40.41
C PRO A 84 -3.73 -6.49 -41.12
N ASP A 85 -4.24 -7.70 -41.36
CA ASP A 85 -3.72 -8.52 -42.48
C ASP A 85 -4.70 -9.62 -42.89
N GLY A 86 -4.97 -9.74 -44.19
CA GLY A 86 -5.68 -10.87 -44.77
C GLY A 86 -7.05 -10.61 -45.39
N ALA A 87 -7.24 -9.50 -46.11
CA ALA A 87 -8.13 -9.57 -47.27
C ALA A 87 -7.41 -10.40 -48.34
N THR A 88 -7.71 -11.69 -48.40
CA THR A 88 -7.41 -12.51 -49.58
C THR A 88 -8.72 -13.03 -50.15
N ALA A 89 -8.96 -12.58 -51.39
CA ALA A 89 -9.83 -13.06 -52.47
C ALA A 89 -10.98 -14.02 -52.14
#